data_AF-A0A2L1S536-F1
#
_entry.id   AF-A0A2L1S536-F1
#
_cell.length_a   1.000
_cell.length_b   1.000
_cell.length_c   1.000
_cell.angle_alpha   90.00
_cell.angle_beta   90.00
_cell.angle_gamma   90.00
#
_symmetry.space_group_name_H-M   'P 1'
#
loop_
_entity.id
_entity.type
_entity.pdbx_description
1 polymer ?
#
loop_
_entity_poly.entity_id
_entity_poly.type
_entity_poly.pdbx_seq_one_letter_code
_entity_poly.pdbx_strand_id
1 'polypeptide(L)'
;MHIILGSLEDMERVQETSVLAIRLIAWYVAALIGFWILQILLSVLMNVNSSVGGMVAVILVAMIPGDIYFRRTGQLPSNGFGWRLAIAFALSSLCVSALQLVASIGLGNVQIQSLASDPQFLLVLLFFHIVILGPLKWCFGWGASTRQRAVERKAAKSASAERKTLAND
;
A
#
# COMPACT_ATOMS: atom_id res chain seq x y z
N MET A 1 -0.92 -32.55 27.00
CA MET A 1 -0.14 -31.33 27.33
C MET A 1 0.51 -30.69 26.09
N HIS A 2 1.03 -31.47 25.12
CA HIS A 2 1.57 -30.93 23.86
C HIS A 2 0.55 -30.18 22.95
N ILE A 3 -0.73 -30.55 22.99
CA ILE A 3 -1.78 -29.97 22.13
C ILE A 3 -2.16 -28.53 22.55
N ILE A 4 -2.08 -28.22 23.86
CA ILE A 4 -2.46 -26.91 24.39
C ILE A 4 -1.33 -25.88 24.16
N LEU A 5 -0.06 -26.32 24.20
CA LEU A 5 1.09 -25.48 23.90
C LEU A 5 1.14 -25.07 22.42
N GLY A 6 0.84 -25.98 21.49
CA GLY A 6 0.73 -25.63 20.07
C GLY A 6 -0.37 -24.61 19.78
N SER A 7 -1.53 -24.74 20.45
CA SER A 7 -2.65 -23.80 20.29
C SER A 7 -2.34 -22.39 20.79
N LEU A 8 -1.48 -22.23 21.80
CA LEU A 8 -1.09 -20.92 22.34
C LEU A 8 -0.06 -20.23 21.45
N GLU A 9 0.94 -20.95 20.96
CA GLU A 9 1.94 -20.41 20.02
C GLU A 9 1.30 -19.99 18.68
N ASP A 10 0.32 -20.75 18.19
CA ASP A 10 -0.40 -20.40 16.98
C ASP A 10 -1.28 -19.15 17.16
N MET A 11 -1.90 -18.99 18.33
CA MET A 11 -2.67 -17.77 18.66
C MET A 11 -1.78 -16.53 18.73
N GLU A 12 -0.59 -16.63 19.34
CA GLU A 12 0.35 -15.52 19.47
C GLU A 12 0.87 -15.05 18.10
N ARG A 13 1.22 -16.00 17.21
CA ARG A 13 1.64 -15.69 15.82
C ARG A 13 0.51 -15.07 14.99
N VAL A 14 -0.72 -15.54 15.16
CA VAL A 14 -1.90 -14.95 14.48
C VAL A 14 -2.15 -13.52 14.95
N GLN A 15 -1.96 -13.24 16.24
CA GLN A 15 -2.11 -11.90 16.80
C GLN A 15 -1.03 -10.94 16.28
N GLU A 16 0.23 -11.34 16.24
CA GLU A 16 1.33 -10.53 15.73
C GLU A 16 1.17 -10.19 14.24
N THR A 17 0.78 -11.17 13.43
CA THR A 17 0.55 -10.97 11.98
C THR A 17 -0.64 -10.05 11.72
N SER A 18 -1.69 -10.13 12.53
CA SER A 18 -2.87 -9.27 12.43
C SER A 18 -2.56 -7.82 12.79
N VAL A 19 -1.82 -7.59 13.88
CA VAL A 19 -1.38 -6.25 14.29
C VAL A 19 -0.46 -5.61 13.24
N LEU A 20 0.42 -6.41 12.63
CA LEU A 20 1.28 -5.94 11.55
C LEU A 20 0.43 -5.53 10.33
N ALA A 21 -0.52 -6.37 9.90
CA ALA A 21 -1.39 -6.08 8.77
C ALA A 21 -2.19 -4.78 8.96
N ILE A 22 -2.80 -4.59 10.13
CA ILE A 22 -3.56 -3.36 10.47
C ILE A 22 -2.66 -2.12 10.36
N ARG A 23 -1.44 -2.18 10.88
CA ARG A 23 -0.49 -1.05 10.79
C ARG A 23 -0.10 -0.75 9.35
N LEU A 24 0.09 -1.77 8.51
CA LEU A 24 0.41 -1.59 7.10
C LEU A 24 -0.76 -0.97 6.32
N ILE A 25 -1.99 -1.38 6.63
CA ILE A 25 -3.21 -0.76 6.09
C ILE A 25 -3.32 0.70 6.54
N ALA A 26 -3.03 1.00 7.80
CA ALA A 26 -3.02 2.38 8.29
C ALA A 26 -1.99 3.25 7.56
N TRP A 27 -0.78 2.75 7.31
CA TRP A 27 0.22 3.45 6.50
C TRP A 27 -0.24 3.67 5.06
N TYR A 28 -0.89 2.68 4.46
CA TYR A 28 -1.46 2.78 3.12
C TYR A 28 -2.54 3.88 3.06
N VAL A 29 -3.50 3.86 3.99
CA VAL A 29 -4.57 4.87 4.08
C VAL A 29 -4.00 6.26 4.34
N ALA A 30 -3.03 6.40 5.24
CA ALA A 30 -2.38 7.68 5.52
C ALA A 30 -1.69 8.25 4.27
N ALA A 31 -0.99 7.41 3.51
CA ALA A 31 -0.34 7.83 2.28
C ALA A 31 -1.35 8.15 1.16
N LEU A 32 -2.47 7.42 1.07
CA LEU A 32 -3.57 7.78 0.18
C LEU A 32 -4.13 9.16 0.52
N ILE A 33 -4.44 9.43 1.79
CA ILE A 33 -4.94 10.74 2.25
C ILE A 33 -3.92 11.84 1.97
N GLY A 34 -2.63 11.59 2.20
CA GLY A 34 -1.57 12.54 1.88
C GLY A 34 -1.50 12.87 0.39
N PHE A 35 -1.58 11.86 -0.48
CA PHE A 35 -1.62 12.06 -1.93
C PHE A 35 -2.85 12.86 -2.36
N TRP A 36 -3.98 12.60 -1.72
CA TRP A 36 -5.24 13.29 -1.93
C TRP A 36 -5.18 14.79 -1.63
N ILE A 37 -4.64 15.15 -0.48
CA ILE A 37 -4.42 16.55 -0.10
C ILE A 37 -3.50 17.23 -1.14
N LEU A 38 -2.45 16.53 -1.56
CA LEU A 38 -1.54 17.03 -2.59
C LEU A 38 -2.25 17.26 -3.93
N GLN A 39 -3.15 16.35 -4.33
CA GLN A 39 -3.91 16.48 -5.58
C GLN A 39 -4.86 17.69 -5.55
N ILE A 40 -5.56 17.91 -4.43
CA ILE A 40 -6.40 19.10 -4.24
C ILE A 40 -5.54 20.37 -4.34
N LEU A 41 -4.39 20.38 -3.68
CA LEU A 41 -3.47 21.51 -3.70
C LEU A 41 -2.97 21.82 -5.13
N LEU A 42 -2.58 20.79 -5.90
CA LEU A 42 -2.19 20.91 -7.30
C LEU A 42 -3.32 21.43 -8.19
N SER A 43 -4.54 20.95 -7.96
CA SER A 43 -5.72 21.42 -8.70
C SER A 43 -6.00 22.89 -8.44
N VAL A 44 -5.89 23.34 -7.19
CA VAL A 44 -6.16 24.74 -6.81
C VAL A 44 -5.04 25.67 -7.26
N LEU A 45 -3.78 25.27 -7.10
CA LEU A 45 -2.63 26.14 -7.37
C LEU A 45 -2.22 26.17 -8.84
N MET A 46 -2.37 25.06 -9.57
CA MET A 46 -1.84 24.90 -10.92
C MET A 46 -2.91 24.59 -11.98
N ASN A 47 -4.18 24.51 -11.59
CA ASN A 47 -5.31 24.13 -12.45
C ASN A 47 -5.07 22.82 -13.24
N VAL A 48 -4.35 21.88 -12.62
CA VAL A 48 -4.04 20.57 -13.21
C VAL A 48 -5.17 19.60 -12.88
N ASN A 49 -6.01 19.30 -13.86
CA ASN A 49 -6.95 18.19 -13.79
C ASN A 49 -6.25 16.90 -14.22
N SER A 50 -5.90 16.03 -13.26
CA SER A 50 -5.27 14.75 -13.58
C SER A 50 -6.02 13.59 -12.94
N SER A 51 -6.93 12.97 -13.71
CA SER A 51 -7.66 11.75 -13.34
C SER A 51 -6.75 10.51 -13.40
N VAL A 52 -5.81 10.48 -14.34
CA VAL A 52 -4.84 9.38 -14.51
C VAL A 52 -3.82 9.33 -13.37
N GLY A 53 -3.41 10.50 -12.84
CA GLY A 53 -2.48 10.58 -11.72
C GLY A 53 -3.01 9.93 -10.44
N GLY A 54 -4.32 10.02 -10.19
CA GLY A 54 -4.96 9.39 -9.04
C GLY A 54 -4.88 7.86 -9.08
N MET A 55 -5.07 7.25 -10.25
CA MET A 55 -5.01 5.79 -10.41
C MET A 55 -3.61 5.24 -10.15
N VAL A 56 -2.59 5.87 -10.73
CA VAL A 56 -1.19 5.45 -10.55
C VAL A 56 -0.78 5.60 -9.08
N ALA A 57 -1.23 6.66 -8.42
CA ALA A 57 -0.91 6.88 -7.02
C ALA A 57 -1.48 5.80 -6.10
N VAL A 58 -2.73 5.37 -6.30
CA VAL A 58 -3.35 4.29 -5.51
C VAL A 58 -2.52 3.01 -5.54
N ILE A 59 -1.93 2.70 -6.71
CA ILE A 59 -1.08 1.53 -6.91
C ILE A 59 0.30 1.73 -6.29
N LEU A 60 0.95 2.87 -6.59
CA LEU A 60 2.33 3.15 -6.12
C LEU A 60 2.41 3.35 -4.60
N VAL A 61 1.36 3.86 -3.98
CA VAL A 61 1.30 4.04 -2.52
C VAL A 61 1.44 2.70 -1.78
N ALA A 62 1.08 1.57 -2.40
CA ALA A 62 1.31 0.23 -1.83
C ALA A 62 2.80 -0.13 -1.65
N MET A 63 3.73 0.60 -2.29
CA MET A 63 5.18 0.41 -2.08
C MET A 63 5.62 0.82 -0.67
N ILE A 64 4.98 1.84 -0.08
CA ILE A 64 5.32 2.36 1.27
C ILE A 64 5.15 1.27 2.35
N PRO A 65 3.98 0.61 2.48
CA PRO A 65 3.85 -0.50 3.42
C PRO A 65 4.77 -1.67 3.05
N GLY A 66 5.13 -1.87 1.78
CA GLY A 66 6.15 -2.85 1.38
C GLY A 66 7.52 -2.59 1.99
N ASP A 67 8.02 -1.36 1.91
CA ASP A 67 9.27 -0.94 2.56
C ASP A 67 9.19 -1.10 4.09
N ILE A 68 8.09 -0.65 4.70
CA ILE A 68 7.88 -0.75 6.15
C ILE A 68 7.84 -2.20 6.62
N TYR A 69 7.19 -3.10 5.87
CA TYR A 69 7.14 -4.52 6.15
C TYR A 69 8.56 -5.12 6.21
N PHE A 70 9.38 -4.85 5.18
CA PHE A 70 10.76 -5.37 5.16
C PHE A 70 11.61 -4.78 6.28
N ARG A 71 11.48 -3.48 6.60
CA ARG A 71 12.21 -2.86 7.72
C ARG A 71 11.93 -3.51 9.06
N ARG A 72 10.72 -4.05 9.26
CA ARG A 72 10.32 -4.67 10.53
C ARG A 72 10.62 -6.15 10.58
N THR A 73 10.41 -6.87 9.49
CA THR A 73 10.51 -8.33 9.46
C THR A 73 11.87 -8.82 8.96
N GLY A 74 12.61 -8.00 8.21
CA GLY A 74 13.83 -8.39 7.51
C GLY A 74 13.59 -9.40 6.38
N GLN A 75 12.33 -9.70 6.05
CA GLN A 75 11.94 -10.74 5.11
C GLN A 75 11.06 -10.18 4.00
N LEU A 76 11.02 -10.88 2.87
CA LEU A 76 10.05 -10.62 1.81
C LEU A 76 8.68 -11.17 2.21
N PRO A 77 7.59 -10.52 1.79
CA PRO A 77 6.25 -11.00 2.07
C PRO A 77 5.98 -12.32 1.36
N SER A 78 5.35 -13.27 2.06
CA SER A 78 4.90 -14.52 1.45
C SER A 78 3.79 -14.26 0.43
N ASN A 79 3.67 -15.16 -0.55
CA ASN A 79 2.73 -15.01 -1.67
C ASN A 79 1.27 -14.86 -1.22
N GLY A 80 0.88 -15.60 -0.17
CA GLY A 80 -0.46 -15.57 0.42
C GLY A 80 -0.70 -14.31 1.26
N PHE A 81 0.29 -13.86 2.04
CA PHE A 81 0.17 -12.62 2.82
C PHE A 81 0.05 -11.39 1.92
N GLY A 82 0.82 -11.34 0.81
CA GLY A 82 0.73 -10.27 -0.17
C GLY A 82 -0.64 -10.13 -0.83
N TRP A 83 -1.32 -11.26 -1.12
CA TRP A 83 -2.70 -11.23 -1.65
C TRP A 83 -3.71 -10.73 -0.62
N ARG A 84 -3.60 -11.18 0.64
CA ARG A 84 -4.48 -10.71 1.73
C ARG A 84 -4.37 -9.19 1.92
N LEU A 85 -3.15 -8.65 1.89
CA LEU A 85 -2.93 -7.22 1.96
C LEU A 85 -3.42 -6.47 0.71
N ALA A 86 -3.22 -7.02 -0.49
CA ALA A 86 -3.73 -6.39 -1.71
C ALA A 86 -5.26 -6.25 -1.69
N ILE A 87 -5.98 -7.26 -1.21
CA ILE A 87 -7.44 -7.19 -1.00
C ILE A 87 -7.77 -6.12 0.03
N ALA A 88 -7.07 -6.09 1.17
CA ALA A 88 -7.30 -5.08 2.20
C ALA A 88 -7.02 -3.65 1.69
N PHE A 89 -5.97 -3.45 0.89
CA PHE A 89 -5.65 -2.17 0.26
C PHE A 89 -6.70 -1.76 -0.77
N ALA A 90 -7.16 -2.68 -1.63
CA ALA A 90 -8.22 -2.39 -2.60
C ALA A 90 -9.54 -2.04 -1.90
N LEU A 91 -9.93 -2.77 -0.85
CA LEU A 91 -11.11 -2.44 -0.05
C LEU A 91 -10.96 -1.07 0.64
N SER A 92 -9.79 -0.79 1.20
CA SER A 92 -9.51 0.50 1.82
C SER A 92 -9.59 1.65 0.81
N SER A 93 -9.03 1.45 -0.39
CA SER A 93 -9.12 2.40 -1.51
C SER A 93 -10.57 2.60 -1.94
N LEU A 94 -11.36 1.53 -2.06
CA LEU A 94 -12.77 1.61 -2.42
C LEU A 94 -13.57 2.42 -1.40
N CYS A 95 -13.33 2.21 -0.10
CA CYS A 95 -13.95 3.00 0.96
C CYS A 95 -13.58 4.49 0.86
N VAL A 96 -12.31 4.80 0.59
CA VAL A 96 -11.86 6.19 0.40
C VAL A 96 -12.52 6.82 -0.83
N SER A 97 -12.60 6.09 -1.95
CA SER A 97 -13.30 6.53 -3.17
C SER A 97 -14.80 6.71 -2.96
N ALA A 98 -15.45 5.88 -2.13
CA ALA A 98 -16.85 6.06 -1.77
C ALA A 98 -17.05 7.32 -0.91
N LEU A 99 -16.19 7.57 0.07
CA LEU A 99 -16.23 8.78 0.88
C LEU A 99 -16.00 10.04 0.03
N GLN A 100 -15.09 9.97 -0.93
CA GLN A 100 -14.90 11.02 -1.94
C GLN A 100 -16.18 11.33 -2.70
N LEU A 101 -16.86 10.29 -3.18
CA LEU A 101 -18.06 10.43 -3.99
C LEU A 101 -19.14 11.14 -3.18
N VAL A 102 -19.38 10.70 -1.95
CA VAL A 102 -20.34 11.31 -1.03
C VAL A 102 -19.98 12.76 -0.71
N ALA A 103 -18.72 13.04 -0.40
CA ALA A 103 -18.25 14.41 -0.13
C ALA A 103 -18.44 15.32 -1.35
N SER A 104 -18.16 14.81 -2.55
CA SER A 104 -18.30 15.56 -3.80
C SER A 104 -19.76 15.89 -4.12
N ILE A 105 -20.68 14.96 -3.85
CA ILE A 105 -22.13 15.19 -3.97
C ILE A 105 -22.60 16.22 -2.94
N GLY A 106 -22.15 16.11 -1.69
CA GLY A 106 -22.46 17.07 -0.62
C GLY A 106 -21.99 18.50 -0.91
N LEU A 107 -20.90 18.65 -1.68
CA LEU A 107 -20.39 19.94 -2.15
C LEU A 107 -21.09 20.47 -3.42
N GLY A 108 -22.13 19.77 -3.91
CA GLY A 108 -22.96 20.23 -5.03
C GLY A 108 -22.41 19.89 -6.42
N ASN A 109 -21.49 18.91 -6.54
CA ASN A 109 -20.99 18.50 -7.86
C ASN A 109 -22.03 17.63 -8.61
N VAL A 110 -22.82 18.28 -9.45
CA VAL A 110 -23.95 17.68 -10.21
C VAL A 110 -23.50 16.58 -11.18
N GLN A 111 -22.30 16.69 -11.77
CA GLN A 111 -21.74 15.67 -12.66
C GLN A 111 -21.40 14.37 -11.92
N ILE A 112 -20.89 14.48 -10.69
CA ILE A 112 -20.58 13.30 -9.88
C ILE A 112 -21.85 12.64 -9.36
N GLN A 113 -22.88 13.44 -9.06
CA GLN A 113 -24.18 12.91 -8.64
C GLN A 113 -24.85 12.06 -9.73
N SER A 114 -24.82 12.50 -10.99
CA SER A 114 -25.39 11.72 -12.09
C SER A 114 -24.61 10.42 -12.34
N LEU A 115 -23.27 10.47 -12.28
CA LEU A 115 -22.41 9.28 -12.38
C LEU A 115 -22.66 8.29 -11.24
N ALA A 116 -22.80 8.77 -10.01
CA ALA A 116 -23.04 7.93 -8.84
C ALA A 116 -24.40 7.20 -8.90
N SER A 117 -25.39 7.79 -9.56
CA SER A 117 -26.71 7.16 -9.76
C SER A 117 -26.74 6.13 -10.89
N ASP A 118 -25.70 6.06 -11.74
CA ASP A 118 -25.63 5.11 -12.83
C ASP A 118 -25.09 3.74 -12.35
N PRO A 119 -25.89 2.66 -12.41
CA PRO A 119 -25.43 1.31 -12.04
C PRO A 119 -24.22 0.84 -12.85
N GLN A 120 -24.10 1.27 -14.11
CA GLN A 120 -22.97 0.90 -14.97
C GLN A 120 -21.67 1.51 -14.46
N PHE A 121 -21.70 2.76 -13.98
CA PHE A 121 -20.55 3.41 -13.40
C PHE A 121 -20.05 2.67 -12.14
N LEU A 122 -20.97 2.24 -11.27
CA LEU A 122 -20.64 1.46 -10.07
C LEU A 122 -20.02 0.10 -10.41
N LEU A 123 -20.52 -0.58 -11.45
CA LEU A 123 -19.95 -1.83 -11.92
C LEU A 123 -18.53 -1.65 -12.48
N VAL A 124 -18.29 -0.58 -13.26
CA VAL A 124 -16.95 -0.24 -13.77
C VAL A 124 -16.00 0.08 -12.63
N LEU A 125 -16.44 0.84 -11.62
CA LEU A 125 -15.66 1.15 -10.42
C LEU A 125 -15.27 -0.12 -9.67
N LEU A 126 -16.20 -1.06 -9.49
CA LEU A 126 -15.94 -2.34 -8.83
C LEU A 126 -14.97 -3.20 -9.64
N PHE A 127 -15.20 -3.33 -10.96
CA PHE A 127 -14.31 -4.06 -11.87
C PHE A 127 -12.88 -3.51 -11.81
N PHE A 128 -12.73 -2.19 -11.79
CA PHE A 128 -11.44 -1.54 -11.64
C PHE A 128 -10.72 -1.97 -10.35
N HIS A 129 -11.44 -2.00 -9.22
CA HIS A 129 -10.86 -2.42 -7.95
C HIS A 129 -10.41 -3.90 -7.93
N ILE A 130 -11.05 -4.75 -8.73
CA ILE A 130 -10.61 -6.15 -8.93
C ILE A 130 -9.34 -6.18 -9.77
N VAL A 131 -9.28 -5.42 -10.86
CA VAL A 131 -8.11 -5.38 -11.76
C VAL A 131 -6.85 -4.86 -11.07
N ILE A 132 -6.97 -3.86 -10.19
CA ILE A 132 -5.82 -3.28 -9.47
C ILE A 132 -5.23 -4.19 -8.38
N LEU A 133 -5.88 -5.30 -8.02
CA LEU A 133 -5.35 -6.23 -7.00
C LEU A 133 -3.96 -6.77 -7.39
N GLY A 134 -3.78 -7.12 -8.66
CA GLY A 134 -2.50 -7.59 -9.19
C GLY A 134 -1.39 -6.55 -9.04
N PRO A 135 -1.57 -5.34 -9.60
CA PRO A 135 -0.64 -4.22 -9.42
C PRO A 135 -0.37 -3.85 -7.96
N LEU A 136 -1.38 -3.81 -7.08
CA LEU A 136 -1.21 -3.50 -5.66
C LEU A 136 -0.28 -4.50 -4.97
N LYS A 137 -0.53 -5.80 -5.21
CA LYS A 137 0.34 -6.87 -4.71
C LYS A 137 1.76 -6.71 -5.24
N TRP A 138 1.89 -6.48 -6.54
CA TRP A 138 3.20 -6.35 -7.19
C TRP A 138 3.98 -5.16 -6.63
N CYS A 139 3.35 -3.99 -6.49
CA CYS A 139 3.96 -2.80 -5.90
C CYS A 139 4.32 -2.99 -4.42
N PHE A 140 3.49 -3.68 -3.64
CA PHE A 140 3.82 -4.04 -2.27
C PHE A 140 5.08 -4.92 -2.19
N GLY A 141 5.13 -6.00 -2.99
CA GLY A 141 6.33 -6.85 -3.08
C GLY A 141 7.55 -6.09 -3.60
N TRP A 142 7.35 -5.19 -4.55
CA TRP A 142 8.40 -4.37 -5.11
C TRP A 142 8.98 -3.43 -4.04
N GLY A 143 8.14 -2.78 -3.23
CA GLY A 143 8.56 -1.95 -2.09
C GLY A 143 9.42 -2.70 -1.07
N ALA A 144 9.08 -3.96 -0.76
CA ALA A 144 9.91 -4.80 0.11
C ALA A 144 11.26 -5.15 -0.54
N SER A 145 11.24 -5.52 -1.83
CA SER A 145 12.44 -5.91 -2.57
C SER A 145 13.44 -4.77 -2.80
N THR A 146 12.95 -3.54 -3.02
CA THR A 146 13.83 -2.37 -3.18
C THR A 146 14.57 -2.09 -1.89
N ARG A 147 13.92 -2.25 -0.74
CA ARG A 147 14.56 -2.12 0.56
C ARG A 147 15.58 -3.22 0.81
N GLN A 148 15.27 -4.46 0.49
CA GLN A 148 16.23 -5.57 0.58
C GLN A 148 17.51 -5.25 -0.21
N ARG A 149 17.37 -4.88 -1.48
CA ARG A 149 18.50 -4.49 -2.35
C ARG A 149 19.28 -3.31 -1.79
N ALA A 150 18.61 -2.34 -1.15
CA ALA A 150 19.27 -1.21 -0.53
C ALA A 150 20.11 -1.62 0.70
N VAL A 151 19.65 -2.60 1.49
CA VAL A 151 20.40 -3.15 2.63
C VAL A 151 21.60 -3.96 2.14
N GLU A 152 21.42 -4.85 1.16
CA GLU A 152 22.50 -5.64 0.55
C GLU A 152 23.60 -4.73 -0.03
N ARG A 153 23.22 -3.66 -0.73
CA ARG A 153 24.16 -2.66 -1.26
C ARG A 153 24.95 -1.95 -0.17
N LYS A 154 24.35 -1.67 0.98
CA LYS A 154 25.05 -1.05 2.11
C LYS A 154 26.05 -2.02 2.74
N ALA A 155 25.67 -3.27 2.92
CA ALA A 155 26.55 -4.32 3.45
C ALA A 155 27.74 -4.60 2.51
N ALA A 156 27.50 -4.66 1.19
CA ALA A 156 28.57 -4.82 0.21
C ALA A 156 29.56 -3.65 0.22
N LYS A 157 29.06 -2.41 0.39
CA LYS A 157 29.91 -1.22 0.49
C LYS A 157 30.76 -1.21 1.77
N SER A 158 30.20 -1.61 2.92
CA SER A 158 30.96 -1.69 4.17
C SER A 158 32.03 -2.78 4.12
N ALA A 159 31.71 -3.97 3.62
CA ALA A 159 32.68 -5.05 3.46
C ALA A 159 33.82 -4.68 2.48
N SER A 160 33.51 -3.97 1.39
CA SER A 160 34.53 -3.47 0.48
C SER A 160 35.41 -2.38 1.09
N ALA A 161 34.89 -1.56 2.02
CA ALA A 161 35.67 -0.54 2.70
C ALA A 161 36.66 -1.16 3.70
N GLU A 162 36.19 -2.13 4.49
CA GLU A 162 37.01 -2.89 5.45
C GLU A 162 38.14 -3.67 4.75
N ARG A 163 37.87 -4.24 3.57
CA ARG A 163 38.91 -4.91 2.77
C ARG A 163 39.99 -3.96 2.27
N LYS A 164 39.65 -2.70 2.01
CA LYS A 164 40.62 -1.68 1.56
C LYS A 164 41.47 -1.15 2.70
N THR A 165 40.93 -1.05 3.92
CA THR A 165 41.71 -0.65 5.10
C THR A 165 42.73 -1.74 5.45
N LEU A 166 42.31 -3.01 5.49
CA LEU A 166 43.20 -4.15 5.79
C LEU A 166 44.30 -4.38 4.73
N ALA A 167 44.15 -3.87 3.52
CA ALA A 167 45.15 -4.01 2.45
C ALA A 167 46.21 -2.89 2.47
N ASN A 168 46.00 -1.84 3.25
CA ASN A 168 46.90 -0.70 3.38
C ASN A 168 47.67 -0.69 4.72
N ASP A 169 47.37 -1.64 5.61
CA ASP A 169 48.10 -1.92 6.85
C ASP A 169 49.12 -3.07 6.60
#